data_AF-A0A8T2MW21-F1
#
_entry.id   AF-A0A8T2MW21-F1
#
_cell.length_a   1.000
_cell.length_b   1.000
_cell.length_c   1.000
_cell.angle_alpha   90.00
_cell.angle_beta   90.00
_cell.angle_gamma   90.00
#
_symmetry.space_group_name_H-M   'P 1'
#
loop_
_entity.id
_entity.type
_entity.pdbx_description
1 polymer ?
#
loop_
_entity_poly.entity_id
_entity_poly.type
_entity_poly.pdbx_seq_one_letter_code
_entity_poly.pdbx_strand_id
1 'polypeptide(L)'
;MEQEEGQEDQVHLRQFTASVGHVEGVNISANQEDETDMETFQMEINRESRKCTFRTKEGHYWTLVSHGGIQATATEVAANTMFELEWLGRRMALRAGNGKYVCTKKNGQLAAVSESVGEDEQLVLKLINRPMLILRGENGFICRHRGSNTLDASRSVYDIFSLHFSQGAYHIKGADGKFWYVSSSGLVCADGETAEDFCLEFLEHGRVGIRTKNGTYLRGDQGGTLKGDGHTADASALWEY
;
A
#
# COMPACT_ATOMS: atom_id res chain seq x y z
N MET A 1 -19.16 -25.05 4.38
CA MET A 1 -18.19 -24.51 3.40
C MET A 1 -18.44 -23.02 3.40
N GLU A 2 -17.98 -22.36 4.46
CA GLU A 2 -18.10 -20.91 4.61
C GLU A 2 -17.01 -20.32 3.72
N GLN A 3 -17.42 -19.47 2.79
CA GLN A 3 -16.47 -18.64 2.04
C GLN A 3 -15.90 -17.66 3.06
N GLU A 4 -14.60 -17.78 3.36
CA GLU A 4 -13.88 -16.68 4.00
C GLU A 4 -13.96 -15.50 3.05
N GLU A 5 -14.83 -14.53 3.36
CA GLU A 5 -14.72 -13.18 2.81
C GLU A 5 -13.31 -12.69 3.16
N GLY A 6 -12.42 -12.65 2.18
CA GLY A 6 -11.10 -12.09 2.33
C GLY A 6 -11.23 -10.66 2.82
N GLN A 7 -10.58 -10.33 3.93
CA GLN A 7 -10.65 -9.00 4.52
C GLN A 7 -10.07 -7.97 3.54
N GLU A 8 -10.92 -7.08 3.03
CA GLU A 8 -10.57 -6.09 2.01
C GLU A 8 -9.78 -4.90 2.62
N ASP A 9 -8.92 -4.27 1.81
CA ASP A 9 -7.99 -3.26 2.29
C ASP A 9 -8.58 -1.86 2.22
N GLN A 10 -8.48 -1.10 3.30
CA GLN A 10 -8.94 0.29 3.35
C GLN A 10 -7.76 1.24 3.42
N VAL A 11 -7.72 2.16 2.47
CA VAL A 11 -6.62 3.10 2.28
C VAL A 11 -7.14 4.53 2.20
N HIS A 12 -6.32 5.46 2.66
CA HIS A 12 -6.43 6.87 2.31
C HIS A 12 -5.47 7.19 1.17
N LEU A 13 -5.95 7.95 0.19
CA LEU A 13 -5.12 8.50 -0.87
C LEU A 13 -4.90 10.00 -0.64
N ARG A 14 -3.64 10.43 -0.62
CA ARG A 14 -3.19 11.79 -0.31
C ARG A 14 -2.31 12.34 -1.43
N GLN A 15 -2.28 13.64 -1.62
CA GLN A 15 -1.25 14.32 -2.40
C GLN A 15 -0.40 15.23 -1.49
N PHE A 16 0.88 15.37 -1.79
CA PHE A 16 1.83 16.10 -0.91
C PHE A 16 1.92 17.61 -1.20
N THR A 17 1.17 18.12 -2.17
CA THR A 17 0.93 19.56 -2.38
C THR A 17 -0.28 20.09 -1.61
N ALA A 18 -0.73 19.31 -0.63
CA ALA A 18 -1.93 19.40 0.21
C ALA A 18 -3.02 18.43 -0.25
N SER A 19 -3.67 17.85 0.76
CA SER A 19 -4.99 17.23 0.80
C SER A 19 -5.23 15.77 0.40
N VAL A 20 -6.19 15.19 1.13
CA VAL A 20 -6.74 13.84 0.99
C VAL A 20 -7.84 13.86 -0.07
N GLY A 21 -7.96 12.81 -0.89
CA GLY A 21 -9.03 12.70 -1.89
C GLY A 21 -10.41 12.59 -1.23
N HIS A 22 -11.35 13.46 -1.58
CA HIS A 22 -12.73 13.54 -1.10
C HIS A 22 -13.71 13.50 -2.29
N VAL A 23 -14.95 13.08 -2.06
CA VAL A 23 -16.02 13.12 -3.07
C VAL A 23 -16.78 14.45 -2.99
N GLU A 24 -16.46 15.42 -3.84
CA GLU A 24 -17.25 16.65 -4.00
C GLU A 24 -18.38 16.45 -5.02
N GLY A 25 -19.56 16.09 -4.52
CA GLY A 25 -20.72 15.76 -5.35
C GLY A 25 -20.52 14.41 -6.04
N VAL A 26 -19.98 14.42 -7.26
CA VAL A 26 -19.65 13.19 -8.02
C VAL A 26 -18.17 13.07 -8.36
N ASN A 27 -17.41 14.16 -8.27
CA ASN A 27 -16.00 14.19 -8.64
C ASN A 27 -15.12 13.88 -7.43
N ILE A 28 -13.96 13.28 -7.68
CA ILE A 28 -12.93 13.17 -6.64
C ILE A 28 -12.04 14.41 -6.68
N SER A 29 -11.84 15.04 -5.52
CA SER A 29 -10.92 16.16 -5.33
C SER A 29 -9.95 15.93 -4.19
N ALA A 30 -8.67 16.27 -4.37
CA ALA A 30 -7.70 16.36 -3.29
C ALA A 30 -7.62 17.83 -2.82
N ASN A 31 -8.52 18.23 -1.91
CA ASN A 31 -8.58 19.59 -1.34
C ASN A 31 -8.90 19.66 0.17
N GLN A 32 -9.03 18.52 0.88
CA GLN A 32 -9.33 18.43 2.32
C GLN A 32 -8.11 18.14 3.20
N GLU A 33 -8.03 18.77 4.37
CA GLU A 33 -6.97 18.52 5.38
C GLU A 33 -7.33 17.39 6.36
N ASP A 34 -8.63 17.13 6.56
CA ASP A 34 -9.13 16.15 7.53
C ASP A 34 -9.21 14.72 6.95
N GLU A 35 -9.01 13.73 7.82
CA GLU A 35 -9.17 12.31 7.51
C GLU A 35 -10.52 11.84 8.07
N THR A 36 -11.57 11.88 7.24
CA THR A 36 -12.89 11.33 7.59
C THR A 36 -13.21 10.12 6.73
N ASP A 37 -14.39 9.54 6.96
CA ASP A 37 -14.88 8.41 6.17
C ASP A 37 -15.05 8.74 4.67
N MET A 38 -15.26 10.01 4.32
CA MET A 38 -15.44 10.45 2.93
C MET A 38 -14.11 10.48 2.15
N GLU A 39 -12.99 10.40 2.86
CA GLU A 39 -11.65 10.32 2.30
C GLU A 39 -11.07 8.90 2.36
N THR A 40 -11.85 7.95 2.86
CA THR A 40 -11.49 6.53 2.94
C THR A 40 -11.99 5.79 1.73
N PHE A 41 -11.08 5.09 1.05
CA PHE A 41 -11.41 4.23 -0.07
C PHE A 41 -10.95 2.81 0.20
N GLN A 42 -11.82 1.86 -0.07
CA GLN A 42 -11.44 0.47 -0.10
C GLN A 42 -10.73 0.18 -1.42
N MET A 43 -9.48 -0.24 -1.34
CA MET A 43 -8.68 -0.60 -2.50
C MET A 43 -8.72 -2.12 -2.67
N GLU A 44 -9.08 -2.56 -3.86
CA GLU A 44 -9.09 -3.98 -4.21
C GLU A 44 -8.19 -4.21 -5.41
N ILE A 45 -7.27 -5.16 -5.32
CA ILE A 45 -6.43 -5.58 -6.44
C ILE A 45 -7.07 -6.77 -7.12
N ASN A 46 -7.30 -6.65 -8.43
CA ASN A 46 -7.78 -7.74 -9.26
C ASN A 46 -6.71 -8.83 -9.40
N ARG A 47 -7.09 -10.08 -9.16
CA ARG A 47 -6.18 -11.23 -9.15
C ARG A 47 -5.55 -11.53 -10.51
N GLU A 48 -6.25 -11.23 -11.61
CA GLU A 48 -5.81 -11.53 -12.97
C GLU A 48 -5.07 -10.36 -13.61
N SER A 49 -5.66 -9.16 -13.58
CA SER A 49 -5.11 -7.99 -14.26
C SER A 49 -4.08 -7.22 -13.43
N ARG A 50 -4.00 -7.49 -12.12
CA ARG A 50 -3.19 -6.73 -11.13
C ARG A 50 -3.55 -5.23 -11.05
N LYS A 51 -4.66 -4.82 -11.66
CA LYS A 51 -5.19 -3.46 -11.55
C LYS A 51 -5.95 -3.29 -10.25
N CYS A 52 -5.96 -2.08 -9.71
CA CYS A 52 -6.73 -1.74 -8.53
C CYS A 52 -8.03 -1.04 -8.88
N THR A 53 -9.01 -1.19 -7.99
CA THR A 53 -10.24 -0.40 -7.95
C THR A 53 -10.33 0.31 -6.60
N PHE A 54 -10.97 1.47 -6.57
CA PHE A 54 -11.21 2.23 -5.34
C PHE A 54 -12.71 2.36 -5.11
N ARG A 55 -13.20 1.85 -3.98
CA ARG A 55 -14.60 1.87 -3.59
C ARG A 55 -14.82 2.83 -2.43
N THR A 56 -15.83 3.69 -2.52
CA THR A 56 -16.22 4.62 -1.46
C THR A 56 -17.04 3.92 -0.38
N LYS A 57 -17.20 4.56 0.77
CA LYS A 57 -18.09 4.09 1.85
C LYS A 57 -19.54 3.90 1.39
N GLU A 58 -20.00 4.68 0.42
CA GLU A 58 -21.35 4.57 -0.16
C GLU A 58 -21.48 3.39 -1.13
N GLY A 59 -20.38 2.69 -1.40
CA GLY A 59 -20.34 1.51 -2.26
C GLY A 59 -20.10 1.81 -3.73
N HIS A 60 -19.84 3.07 -4.10
CA HIS A 60 -19.53 3.47 -5.47
C HIS A 60 -18.04 3.30 -5.78
N TYR A 61 -17.71 3.03 -7.03
CA TYR A 61 -16.34 2.90 -7.52
C TYR A 61 -15.87 4.17 -8.22
N TRP A 62 -14.58 4.45 -8.06
CA TRP A 62 -13.88 5.40 -8.92
C TRP A 62 -14.00 4.97 -10.37
N THR A 63 -14.35 5.89 -11.26
CA THR A 63 -14.55 5.63 -12.67
C THR A 63 -13.98 6.77 -13.51
N LEU A 64 -13.26 6.41 -14.56
CA LEU A 64 -12.88 7.31 -15.64
C LEU A 64 -14.09 7.64 -16.50
N VAL A 65 -14.36 8.93 -16.69
CA VAL A 65 -15.42 9.41 -17.60
C VAL A 65 -14.84 9.94 -18.91
N SER A 66 -15.69 10.08 -19.93
CA SER A 66 -15.30 10.35 -21.33
C SER A 66 -14.42 11.58 -21.54
N HIS A 67 -14.55 12.61 -20.69
CA HIS A 67 -13.75 13.83 -20.74
C HIS A 67 -12.48 13.76 -19.87
N GLY A 68 -12.10 12.58 -19.39
CA GLY A 68 -10.88 12.32 -18.62
C GLY A 68 -10.99 12.57 -17.11
N GLY A 69 -12.14 13.02 -16.60
CA GLY A 69 -12.35 13.17 -15.16
C GLY A 69 -12.41 11.84 -14.41
N ILE A 70 -12.12 11.87 -13.11
CA ILE A 70 -12.34 10.74 -12.20
C ILE A 70 -13.52 11.04 -11.28
N GLN A 71 -14.51 10.16 -11.27
CA GLN A 71 -15.76 10.30 -10.50
C GLN A 71 -16.02 9.07 -9.64
N ALA A 72 -16.84 9.18 -8.59
CA ALA A 72 -17.27 8.05 -7.76
C ALA A 72 -18.75 7.72 -7.97
N THR A 73 -19.12 7.31 -9.19
CA THR A 73 -20.52 7.06 -9.58
C THR A 73 -20.78 5.64 -10.07
N ALA A 74 -19.74 4.85 -10.33
CA ALA A 74 -19.92 3.49 -10.82
C ALA A 74 -20.43 2.57 -9.71
N THR A 75 -21.40 1.71 -10.00
CA THR A 75 -21.95 0.72 -9.03
C THR A 75 -21.36 -0.67 -9.21
N GLU A 76 -20.64 -0.90 -10.31
CA GLU A 76 -20.06 -2.18 -10.68
C GLU A 76 -18.62 -1.99 -11.17
N VAL A 77 -17.80 -3.03 -11.03
CA VAL A 77 -16.43 -3.04 -11.53
C VAL A 77 -16.44 -3.21 -13.05
N ALA A 78 -15.74 -2.34 -13.75
CA ALA A 78 -15.59 -2.35 -15.21
C ALA A 78 -14.22 -1.83 -15.64
N ALA A 79 -13.90 -1.91 -16.94
CA ALA A 79 -12.60 -1.51 -17.45
C ALA A 79 -12.23 -0.03 -17.14
N ASN A 80 -13.22 0.85 -17.05
CA ASN A 80 -13.03 2.26 -16.70
C ASN A 80 -12.96 2.53 -15.19
N THR A 81 -13.21 1.53 -14.34
CA THR A 81 -13.03 1.63 -12.88
C THR A 81 -11.70 1.06 -12.41
N MET A 82 -10.91 0.49 -13.33
CA MET A 82 -9.62 -0.15 -13.06
C MET A 82 -8.46 0.81 -13.34
N PHE A 83 -7.51 0.84 -12.41
CA PHE A 83 -6.30 1.66 -12.47
C PHE A 83 -5.06 0.79 -12.31
N GLU A 84 -4.00 1.10 -13.04
CA GLU A 84 -2.68 0.52 -12.85
C GLU A 84 -1.90 1.35 -11.82
N LEU A 85 -1.23 0.68 -10.89
CA LEU A 85 -0.39 1.29 -9.86
C LEU A 85 1.07 1.27 -10.30
N GLU A 86 1.72 2.44 -10.24
CA GLU A 86 3.15 2.57 -10.42
C GLU A 86 3.79 3.08 -9.13
N TRP A 87 4.66 2.28 -8.51
CA TRP A 87 5.33 2.61 -7.26
C TRP A 87 6.58 3.46 -7.49
N LEU A 88 6.65 4.60 -6.80
CA LEU A 88 7.70 5.63 -6.92
C LEU A 88 8.38 5.84 -5.56
N GLY A 89 8.69 4.74 -4.87
CA GLY A 89 9.20 4.75 -3.50
C GLY A 89 8.10 5.14 -2.50
N ARG A 90 8.18 6.33 -1.90
CA ARG A 90 7.21 6.83 -0.90
C ARG A 90 5.88 7.29 -1.50
N ARG A 91 5.79 7.23 -2.82
CA ARG A 91 4.70 7.77 -3.64
C ARG A 91 4.30 6.74 -4.67
N MET A 92 3.18 6.98 -5.32
CA MET A 92 2.69 6.18 -6.42
C MET A 92 2.06 7.09 -7.47
N ALA A 93 1.98 6.60 -8.70
CA ALA A 93 1.13 7.17 -9.73
C ALA A 93 0.04 6.18 -10.11
N LEU A 94 -1.11 6.71 -10.53
CA LEU A 94 -2.24 5.92 -11.02
C LEU A 94 -2.38 6.14 -12.50
N ARG A 95 -2.46 5.05 -13.27
CA ARG A 95 -2.73 5.10 -14.72
C ARG A 95 -4.12 4.53 -15.00
N ALA A 96 -4.97 5.33 -15.64
CA ALA A 96 -6.35 4.94 -15.93
C ALA A 96 -6.46 4.14 -17.24
N GLY A 97 -7.65 3.59 -17.51
CA GLY A 97 -7.92 2.78 -18.70
C GLY A 97 -7.71 3.46 -20.06
N ASN A 98 -7.62 4.80 -20.10
CA ASN A 98 -7.23 5.55 -21.32
C ASN A 98 -5.71 5.61 -21.55
N GLY A 99 -4.91 4.97 -20.70
CA GLY A 99 -3.45 4.96 -20.78
C GLY A 99 -2.77 6.21 -20.23
N LYS A 100 -3.51 7.14 -19.62
CA LYS A 100 -2.98 8.38 -19.04
C LYS A 100 -2.89 8.31 -17.52
N TYR A 101 -1.97 9.07 -16.95
CA TYR A 101 -1.83 9.22 -15.51
C TYR A 101 -2.87 10.18 -14.94
N VAL A 102 -3.39 9.80 -13.77
CA VAL A 102 -4.27 10.62 -12.94
C VAL A 102 -3.44 11.73 -12.31
N CYS A 103 -3.82 12.97 -12.57
CA CYS A 103 -3.23 14.15 -11.95
C CYS A 103 -4.31 14.98 -11.26
N THR A 104 -3.86 15.77 -10.28
CA THR A 104 -4.71 16.73 -9.60
C THR A 104 -4.66 18.07 -10.34
N LYS A 105 -5.82 18.55 -10.78
CA LYS A 105 -5.95 19.87 -11.40
C LYS A 105 -5.80 20.98 -10.35
N LYS A 106 -5.58 22.21 -10.81
CA LYS A 106 -5.49 23.41 -9.94
C LYS A 106 -6.71 23.64 -9.04
N ASN A 107 -7.86 23.09 -9.41
CA ASN A 107 -9.10 23.16 -8.62
C ASN A 107 -9.28 21.96 -7.68
N GLY A 108 -8.25 21.14 -7.48
CA GLY A 108 -8.26 19.93 -6.65
C GLY A 108 -8.83 18.68 -7.34
N GLN A 109 -9.53 18.80 -8.47
CA GLN A 109 -10.16 17.63 -9.11
C GLN A 109 -9.15 16.67 -9.74
N LEU A 110 -9.41 15.37 -9.60
CA LEU A 110 -8.62 14.33 -10.26
C LEU A 110 -9.05 14.12 -11.72
N ALA A 111 -8.06 14.00 -12.62
CA ALA A 111 -8.29 13.68 -14.02
C ALA A 111 -7.14 12.87 -14.63
N ALA A 112 -7.46 11.85 -15.42
CA ALA A 112 -6.49 11.07 -16.20
C ALA A 112 -6.19 11.75 -17.54
N VAL A 113 -5.33 12.76 -17.50
CA VAL A 113 -4.98 13.60 -18.68
C VAL A 113 -3.49 13.66 -18.99
N SER A 114 -2.63 13.17 -18.09
CA SER A 114 -1.18 13.30 -18.21
C SER A 114 -0.53 12.09 -18.90
N GLU A 115 0.47 12.32 -19.74
CA GLU A 115 1.19 11.25 -20.46
C GLU A 115 2.40 10.72 -19.68
N SER A 116 2.83 11.43 -18.64
CA SER A 116 4.03 11.13 -17.85
C SER A 116 3.84 11.53 -16.40
N VAL A 117 4.54 10.84 -15.49
CA VAL A 117 4.52 11.18 -14.06
C VAL A 117 5.36 12.43 -13.78
N GLY A 118 4.70 13.50 -13.36
CA GLY A 118 5.29 14.71 -12.77
C GLY A 118 4.98 14.82 -11.28
N GLU A 119 4.97 16.04 -10.75
CA GLU A 119 4.64 16.31 -9.34
C GLU A 119 3.13 16.19 -9.06
N ASP A 120 2.29 16.53 -10.04
CA ASP A 120 0.83 16.55 -9.91
C ASP A 120 0.20 15.14 -10.04
N GLU A 121 0.95 14.17 -10.57
CA GLU A 121 0.57 12.75 -10.70
C GLU A 121 1.01 11.90 -9.49
N GLN A 122 1.82 12.47 -8.60
CA GLN A 122 2.40 11.76 -7.47
C GLN A 122 1.49 11.78 -6.24
N LEU A 123 0.92 10.62 -5.95
CA LEU A 123 0.02 10.37 -4.84
C LEU A 123 0.74 9.58 -3.74
N VAL A 124 0.20 9.63 -2.53
CA VAL A 124 0.68 8.98 -1.32
C VAL A 124 -0.45 8.13 -0.80
N LEU A 125 -0.19 6.84 -0.62
CA LEU A 125 -1.17 5.90 -0.11
C LEU A 125 -0.86 5.57 1.36
N LYS A 126 -1.83 5.83 2.23
CA LYS A 126 -1.79 5.53 3.66
C LYS A 126 -2.78 4.42 3.98
N LEU A 127 -2.28 3.26 4.41
CA LEU A 127 -3.08 2.18 4.96
C LEU A 127 -3.59 2.57 6.35
N ILE A 128 -4.90 2.48 6.57
CA ILE A 128 -5.51 2.93 7.83
C ILE A 128 -6.16 1.83 8.66
N ASN A 129 -6.62 0.75 8.02
CA ASN A 129 -7.27 -0.36 8.72
C ASN A 129 -6.28 -1.42 9.26
N ARG A 130 -4.99 -1.08 9.35
CA ARG A 130 -3.92 -1.95 9.89
C ARG A 130 -2.98 -1.18 10.82
N PRO A 131 -3.45 -0.68 11.98
CA PRO A 131 -2.54 -0.16 13.00
C PRO A 131 -1.64 -1.25 13.60
N MET A 132 -2.09 -2.51 13.50
CA MET A 132 -1.34 -3.72 13.85
C MET A 132 -1.18 -4.58 12.61
N LEU A 133 -0.05 -5.28 12.51
CA LEU A 133 0.36 -6.04 11.36
C LEU A 133 0.77 -7.45 11.79
N ILE A 134 0.19 -8.45 11.15
CA ILE A 134 0.62 -9.85 11.23
C ILE A 134 1.00 -10.24 9.81
N LEU A 135 2.25 -10.67 9.60
CA LEU A 135 2.76 -10.96 8.27
C LEU A 135 2.97 -12.44 8.08
N ARG A 136 2.38 -12.99 7.02
CA ARG A 136 2.55 -14.40 6.62
C ARG A 136 3.08 -14.49 5.20
N GLY A 137 4.23 -15.15 5.05
CA GLY A 137 4.80 -15.50 3.75
C GLY A 137 4.56 -16.98 3.41
N GLU A 138 5.14 -17.43 2.31
CA GLU A 138 5.01 -18.81 1.82
C GLU A 138 5.44 -19.87 2.85
N ASN A 139 6.46 -19.56 3.66
CA ASN A 139 7.04 -20.50 4.63
C ASN A 139 6.49 -20.35 6.05
N GLY A 140 5.57 -19.43 6.30
CA GLY A 140 5.00 -19.17 7.62
C GLY A 140 4.98 -17.69 7.99
N PHE A 141 4.80 -17.42 9.28
CA PHE A 141 4.70 -16.07 9.82
C PHE A 141 6.06 -15.45 10.11
N ILE A 142 6.08 -14.12 10.11
CA ILE A 142 7.20 -13.35 10.62
C ILE A 142 7.12 -13.26 12.15
N CYS A 143 8.23 -13.57 12.83
CA CYS A 143 8.38 -13.45 14.28
C CYS A 143 9.80 -13.08 14.66
N ARG A 144 9.98 -12.55 15.86
CA ARG A 144 11.31 -12.41 16.44
C ARG A 144 11.91 -13.77 16.75
N HIS A 145 13.15 -13.96 16.32
CA HIS A 145 13.92 -15.15 16.64
C HIS A 145 14.20 -15.19 18.15
N ARG A 146 13.93 -16.33 18.79
CA ARG A 146 14.07 -16.46 20.25
C ARG A 146 15.53 -16.23 20.68
N GLY A 147 15.75 -15.24 21.55
CA GLY A 147 17.09 -14.92 22.05
C GLY A 147 17.98 -14.15 21.07
N SER A 148 17.42 -13.68 19.95
CA SER A 148 18.10 -12.85 18.96
C SER A 148 17.30 -11.56 18.71
N ASN A 149 17.94 -10.59 18.07
CA ASN A 149 17.30 -9.40 17.55
C ASN A 149 16.75 -9.59 16.12
N THR A 150 17.13 -10.67 15.43
CA THR A 150 16.70 -10.98 14.07
C THR A 150 15.26 -11.46 14.00
N LEU A 151 14.67 -11.35 12.82
CA LEU A 151 13.34 -11.88 12.52
C LEU A 151 13.43 -13.16 11.67
N ASP A 152 12.64 -14.16 12.04
CA ASP A 152 12.36 -15.35 11.23
C ASP A 152 11.12 -15.09 10.36
N ALA A 153 11.05 -15.72 9.20
CA ALA A 153 9.94 -15.66 8.24
C ALA A 153 9.37 -17.06 7.90
N SER A 154 9.50 -18.00 8.83
CA SER A 154 9.18 -19.43 8.63
C SER A 154 8.47 -20.06 9.83
N ARG A 155 7.89 -19.23 10.70
CA ARG A 155 7.36 -19.70 11.99
C ARG A 155 5.90 -20.10 11.86
N SER A 156 5.47 -21.10 12.64
CA SER A 156 4.07 -21.51 12.75
C SER A 156 3.26 -20.65 13.74
N VAL A 157 3.93 -19.80 14.49
CA VAL A 157 3.35 -18.80 15.40
C VAL A 157 3.60 -17.42 14.80
N TYR A 158 2.79 -16.42 15.17
CA TYR A 158 2.93 -15.04 14.71
C TYR A 158 3.26 -14.09 15.87
N ASP A 159 3.99 -13.02 15.54
CA ASP A 159 4.10 -11.84 16.37
C ASP A 159 3.21 -10.73 15.79
N ILE A 160 2.76 -9.84 16.67
CA ILE A 160 1.99 -8.65 16.28
C ILE A 160 2.94 -7.45 16.28
N PHE A 161 3.00 -6.75 15.16
CA PHE A 161 3.80 -5.54 14.99
C PHE A 161 2.90 -4.31 14.90
N SER A 162 3.36 -3.14 15.35
CA SER A 162 2.63 -1.90 15.12
C SER A 162 3.16 -1.18 13.89
N LEU A 163 2.25 -0.61 13.11
CA LEU A 163 2.55 0.08 11.86
C LEU A 163 2.33 1.59 12.04
N HIS A 164 3.36 2.39 11.81
CA HIS A 164 3.31 3.85 11.94
C HIS A 164 3.60 4.50 10.60
N PHE A 165 2.63 5.26 10.08
CA PHE A 165 2.81 6.02 8.84
C PHE A 165 3.58 7.32 9.08
N SER A 166 4.55 7.61 8.22
CA SER A 166 5.33 8.85 8.24
C SER A 166 5.74 9.25 6.81
N GLN A 167 5.14 10.32 6.29
CA GLN A 167 5.51 10.95 5.01
C GLN A 167 5.63 9.97 3.83
N GLY A 168 4.64 9.09 3.66
CA GLY A 168 4.61 8.11 2.56
C GLY A 168 5.45 6.84 2.78
N ALA A 169 6.12 6.74 3.93
CA ALA A 169 6.77 5.53 4.40
C ALA A 169 6.10 5.02 5.68
N TYR A 170 6.53 3.84 6.11
CA TYR A 170 6.06 3.18 7.31
C TYR A 170 7.23 2.77 8.19
N HIS A 171 7.01 2.88 9.49
CA HIS A 171 7.88 2.35 10.54
C HIS A 171 7.18 1.18 11.20
N ILE A 172 7.87 0.05 11.30
CA ILE A 172 7.35 -1.17 11.91
C ILE A 172 8.00 -1.33 13.28
N LYS A 173 7.20 -1.57 14.32
CA LYS A 173 7.72 -1.82 15.68
C LYS A 173 7.30 -3.18 16.22
N GLY A 174 8.19 -3.79 16.97
CA GLY A 174 7.87 -4.91 17.86
C GLY A 174 7.04 -4.47 19.07
N ALA A 175 6.48 -5.46 19.78
CA ALA A 175 5.72 -5.23 21.01
C ALA A 175 6.54 -4.56 22.14
N ASP A 176 7.87 -4.63 22.08
CA ASP A 176 8.81 -3.95 22.98
C ASP A 176 9.05 -2.47 22.60
N GLY A 177 8.38 -1.98 21.56
CA GLY A 177 8.50 -0.61 21.06
C GLY A 177 9.74 -0.35 20.20
N LYS A 178 10.56 -1.38 19.94
CA LYS A 178 11.77 -1.27 19.11
C LYS A 178 11.41 -1.33 17.63
N PHE A 179 12.16 -0.59 16.84
CA PHE A 179 11.96 -0.48 15.41
C PHE A 179 12.62 -1.61 14.64
N TRP A 180 11.98 -1.96 13.52
CA TRP A 180 12.60 -2.75 12.48
C TRP A 180 13.67 -1.92 11.76
N TYR A 181 14.76 -2.56 11.39
CA TYR A 181 15.79 -2.02 10.50
C TYR A 181 16.49 -3.14 9.75
N VAL A 182 17.18 -2.79 8.66
CA VAL A 182 18.03 -3.72 7.92
C VAL A 182 19.48 -3.51 8.33
N SER A 183 20.10 -4.56 8.89
CA SER A 183 21.50 -4.52 9.30
C SER A 183 22.45 -4.42 8.10
N SER A 184 23.72 -4.11 8.35
CA SER A 184 24.76 -4.12 7.31
C SER A 184 24.99 -5.49 6.67
N SER A 185 24.59 -6.58 7.34
CA SER A 185 24.60 -7.94 6.80
C SER A 185 23.34 -8.31 6.01
N GLY A 186 22.40 -7.38 5.84
CA GLY A 186 21.14 -7.59 5.13
C GLY A 186 20.06 -8.32 5.92
N LEU A 187 20.28 -8.59 7.22
CA LEU A 187 19.28 -9.20 8.10
C LEU A 187 18.29 -8.14 8.58
N VAL A 188 17.02 -8.52 8.72
CA VAL A 188 16.04 -7.66 9.38
C VAL A 188 16.07 -7.91 10.88
N CYS A 189 16.28 -6.84 11.63
CA CYS A 189 16.35 -6.84 13.09
C CYS A 189 15.22 -6.01 13.69
N ALA A 190 14.80 -6.32 14.91
CA ALA A 190 13.71 -5.66 15.63
C ALA A 190 14.14 -5.14 17.00
N ASP A 191 15.37 -4.63 17.11
CA ASP A 191 15.92 -3.99 18.32
C ASP A 191 16.35 -2.53 18.07
N GLY A 192 15.89 -1.93 16.98
CA GLY A 192 16.28 -0.57 16.59
C GLY A 192 15.74 0.50 17.53
N GLU A 193 16.57 1.46 17.91
CA GLU A 193 16.15 2.66 18.65
C GLU A 193 15.61 3.75 17.71
N THR A 194 16.06 3.72 16.45
CA THR A 194 15.69 4.69 15.42
C THR A 194 14.83 4.02 14.36
N ALA A 195 13.82 4.74 13.89
CA ALA A 195 12.96 4.27 12.82
C ALA A 195 13.72 4.17 11.49
N GLU A 196 13.53 3.07 10.78
CA GLU A 196 13.88 2.95 9.37
C GLU A 196 12.60 3.01 8.51
N ASP A 197 12.70 3.69 7.37
CA ASP A 197 11.60 3.84 6.43
C ASP A 197 11.44 2.60 5.55
N PHE A 198 10.23 2.04 5.55
CA PHE A 198 9.78 1.00 4.62
C PHE A 198 8.62 1.51 3.76
N CYS A 199 8.56 1.09 2.51
CA CYS A 199 7.43 1.39 1.62
C CYS A 199 6.59 0.11 1.44
N LEU A 200 5.27 0.24 1.57
CA LEU A 200 4.33 -0.86 1.34
C LEU A 200 3.83 -0.78 -0.10
N GLU A 201 4.08 -1.83 -0.87
CA GLU A 201 3.63 -1.95 -2.25
C GLU A 201 2.58 -3.05 -2.34
N PHE A 202 1.35 -2.68 -2.62
CA PHE A 202 0.24 -3.61 -2.80
C PHE A 202 0.28 -4.11 -4.25
N LEU A 203 0.94 -5.25 -4.43
CA LEU A 203 1.25 -5.82 -5.74
C LEU A 203 0.26 -6.91 -6.15
N GLU A 204 -0.35 -7.53 -5.14
CA GLU A 204 -1.22 -8.68 -5.31
C GLU A 204 -2.42 -8.59 -4.37
N HIS A 205 -3.52 -9.25 -4.75
CA HIS A 205 -4.69 -9.33 -3.88
C HIS A 205 -4.33 -9.94 -2.52
N GLY A 206 -4.53 -9.16 -1.45
CA GLY A 206 -4.25 -9.56 -0.07
C GLY A 206 -2.77 -9.80 0.24
N ARG A 207 -1.84 -9.39 -0.64
CA ARG A 207 -0.39 -9.50 -0.37
C ARG A 207 0.38 -8.22 -0.68
N VAL A 208 1.28 -7.88 0.25
CA VAL A 208 2.09 -6.67 0.22
C VAL A 208 3.57 -7.02 0.06
N GLY A 209 4.26 -6.25 -0.78
CA GLY A 209 5.72 -6.19 -0.79
C GLY A 209 6.20 -5.10 0.16
N ILE A 210 7.21 -5.38 0.98
CA ILE A 210 7.80 -4.40 1.89
C ILE A 210 9.15 -3.99 1.34
N ARG A 211 9.25 -2.78 0.79
CA ARG A 211 10.45 -2.27 0.15
C ARG A 211 11.28 -1.44 1.13
N THR A 212 12.58 -1.72 1.20
CA THR A 212 13.56 -1.01 2.02
C THR A 212 13.93 0.33 1.38
N LYS A 213 14.54 1.22 2.17
CA LYS A 213 15.12 2.48 1.65
C LYS A 213 16.16 2.30 0.53
N ASN A 214 16.77 1.11 0.44
CA ASN A 214 17.78 0.79 -0.57
C ASN A 214 17.16 0.23 -1.87
N GLY A 215 15.82 0.13 -1.95
CA GLY A 215 15.12 -0.35 -3.14
C GLY A 215 15.07 -1.87 -3.28
N THR A 216 15.40 -2.61 -2.23
CA THR A 216 15.21 -4.06 -2.14
C THR A 216 13.92 -4.40 -1.38
N TYR A 217 13.42 -5.61 -1.50
CA TYR A 217 12.29 -6.12 -0.73
C TYR A 217 12.73 -6.96 0.47
N LEU A 218 11.92 -6.94 1.51
CA LEU A 218 11.99 -7.90 2.60
C LEU A 218 11.52 -9.25 2.09
N ARG A 219 12.37 -10.28 2.24
CA ARG A 219 12.08 -11.65 1.83
C ARG A 219 12.52 -12.68 2.87
N GLY A 220 11.83 -13.81 2.90
CA GLY A 220 12.31 -15.00 3.61
C GLY A 220 13.42 -15.68 2.81
N ASP A 221 14.56 -15.96 3.43
CA ASP A 221 15.60 -16.77 2.80
C ASP A 221 15.35 -18.29 2.96
N GLN A 222 16.19 -19.12 2.33
CA GLN A 222 16.08 -20.58 2.42
C GLN A 222 16.25 -21.13 3.85
N GLY A 223 16.94 -20.37 4.72
CA GLY A 223 17.10 -20.69 6.13
C GLY A 223 15.91 -20.22 6.98
N GLY A 224 14.90 -19.60 6.38
CA GLY A 224 13.73 -19.08 7.07
C GLY A 224 13.98 -17.80 7.84
N THR A 225 15.08 -17.08 7.58
CA THR A 225 15.40 -15.78 8.17
C THR A 225 14.88 -14.65 7.27
N LEU A 226 14.37 -13.57 7.86
CA LEU A 226 13.94 -12.39 7.13
C LEU A 226 15.15 -11.53 6.73
N LYS A 227 15.28 -11.23 5.44
CA LYS A 227 16.35 -10.42 4.86
C LYS A 227 15.81 -9.27 4.03
N GLY A 228 16.54 -8.16 4.01
CA GLY A 228 16.23 -6.97 3.20
C GLY A 228 17.02 -6.90 1.90
N ASP A 229 17.21 -8.02 1.20
CA ASP A 229 18.06 -8.15 0.01
C ASP A 229 17.31 -8.65 -1.24
N GLY A 230 15.97 -8.71 -1.21
CA GLY A 230 15.18 -9.15 -2.36
C GLY A 230 15.23 -8.14 -3.51
N HIS A 231 15.59 -8.55 -4.72
CA HIS A 231 15.63 -7.66 -5.88
C HIS A 231 14.31 -7.58 -6.64
N THR A 232 13.43 -8.56 -6.41
CA THR A 232 12.13 -8.72 -7.06
C THR A 232 11.07 -9.03 -6.02
N ALA A 233 9.84 -8.57 -6.27
CA ALA A 233 8.68 -8.94 -5.45
C ALA A 233 8.11 -10.30 -5.89
N ASP A 234 8.90 -11.36 -5.66
CA ASP A 234 8.45 -12.74 -5.88
C ASP A 234 7.74 -13.31 -4.63
N ALA A 235 7.33 -14.59 -4.69
CA ALA A 235 6.61 -15.25 -3.60
C ALA A 235 7.35 -15.21 -2.25
N SER A 236 8.68 -15.15 -2.24
CA SER A 236 9.47 -15.06 -1.01
C SER A 236 9.45 -13.66 -0.38
N ALA A 237 9.06 -12.64 -1.15
CA ALA A 237 9.06 -11.22 -0.80
C ALA A 237 7.66 -10.62 -0.64
N LEU A 238 6.61 -11.43 -0.76
CA LEU A 238 5.21 -11.04 -0.62
C LEU A 238 4.60 -11.61 0.65
N TRP A 239 3.83 -10.79 1.35
CA TRP A 239 3.30 -11.10 2.68
C TRP A 239 1.80 -10.85 2.74
N GLU A 240 1.03 -11.80 3.25
CA GLU A 240 -0.35 -11.58 3.68
C GLU A 240 -0.37 -10.72 4.97
N TYR A 241 -1.36 -9.83 5.13
CA TYR A 241 -1.40 -8.78 6.17
C TYR A 241 -2.79 -8.43 6.75
#